data_AF-A0AAE1SZ99-F1
#
_entry.id   AF-A0AAE1SZ99-F1
#
_cell.length_a   1.000
_cell.length_b   1.000
_cell.length_c   1.000
_cell.angle_alpha   90.00
_cell.angle_beta   90.00
_cell.angle_gamma   90.00
#
_symmetry.space_group_name_H-M   'P 1'
#
loop_
_entity.id
_entity.type
_entity.pdbx_description
1 polymer ?
#
loop_
_entity_poly.entity_id
_entity_poly.type
_entity_poly.pdbx_seq_one_letter_code
_entity_poly.pdbx_strand_id
1 'polypeptide(L)'
;MQPEEKKFFLKKKKRRSRKVLIKWWCADVKPRIQSIYYAVPSIIVWELWKRRNGDKHNKKVITNRVIYQVNSTIQQLVRLRKPGIKSVSHRWHDILQILENFIPKLQVTKVMWHLPPEGYCKCNTDGATRGNPGRSSFAFCVRDHLGNLVFARAKEMEDSTNTESEAMAILEAARYCLSKHVFSLILETDSLLMKNILDREWRPPWNIAFMVEELLEIIDNSDVQVLHILREGNQLADHLANVSLDHGEVEVQSFAELDTKGRKILNSDKPQCPYLRIRTQMKYTC
;
A
#
# COMPACT_ATOMS: atom_id res chain seq x y z
N MET A 1 29.59 -52.00 -9.28
CA MET A 1 29.07 -50.90 -10.11
C MET A 1 30.24 -50.02 -10.53
N GLN A 2 30.60 -50.10 -11.81
CA GLN A 2 31.75 -49.41 -12.39
C GLN A 2 31.62 -47.88 -12.22
N PRO A 3 32.73 -47.10 -12.13
CA PRO A 3 32.69 -45.65 -11.91
C PRO A 3 31.85 -44.88 -12.96
N GLU A 4 31.79 -45.40 -14.19
CA GLU A 4 31.04 -44.82 -15.30
C GLU A 4 29.53 -45.03 -15.19
N GLU A 5 29.10 -46.20 -14.71
CA GLU A 5 27.69 -46.48 -14.42
C GLU A 5 27.19 -45.52 -13.34
N LYS A 6 27.96 -45.29 -12.26
CA LYS A 6 27.60 -44.30 -11.22
C LYS A 6 27.41 -42.91 -11.82
N LYS A 7 28.32 -42.45 -12.70
CA LYS A 7 28.19 -41.16 -13.39
C LYS A 7 26.94 -41.11 -14.29
N PHE A 8 26.63 -42.17 -15.03
CA PHE A 8 25.44 -42.25 -15.88
C PHE A 8 24.13 -42.20 -15.06
N PHE A 9 24.04 -42.98 -13.97
CA PHE A 9 22.89 -42.98 -13.08
C PHE A 9 22.70 -41.64 -12.35
N LEU A 10 23.79 -40.99 -11.93
CA LEU A 10 23.78 -39.62 -11.38
C LEU A 10 23.29 -38.60 -12.42
N LYS A 11 23.77 -38.66 -13.66
CA LYS A 11 23.37 -37.77 -14.77
C LYS A 11 21.90 -37.97 -15.16
N LYS A 12 21.41 -39.22 -15.17
CA LYS A 12 20.01 -39.60 -15.43
C LYS A 12 19.08 -39.14 -14.29
N LYS A 13 19.48 -39.30 -13.01
CA LYS A 13 18.76 -38.75 -11.85
C LYS A 13 18.68 -37.22 -11.91
N LYS A 14 19.80 -36.52 -12.19
CA LYS A 14 19.87 -35.05 -12.28
C LYS A 14 18.94 -34.49 -13.37
N ARG A 15 18.87 -35.15 -14.55
CA ARG A 15 17.94 -34.80 -15.64
C ARG A 15 16.47 -35.01 -15.26
N ARG A 16 16.15 -36.05 -14.48
CA ARG A 16 14.78 -36.35 -14.01
C ARG A 16 14.31 -35.33 -12.97
N SER A 17 15.16 -34.96 -12.02
CA SER A 17 14.87 -33.92 -11.02
C SER A 17 14.60 -32.55 -11.64
N ARG A 18 15.41 -32.14 -12.63
CA ARG A 18 15.21 -30.86 -13.34
C ARG A 18 13.88 -30.81 -14.09
N LYS A 19 13.48 -31.90 -14.76
CA LYS A 19 12.18 -31.99 -15.43
C LYS A 19 11.00 -31.88 -14.46
N VAL A 20 11.11 -32.48 -13.27
CA VAL A 20 10.07 -32.38 -12.22
C VAL A 20 9.95 -30.94 -11.71
N LEU A 21 11.07 -30.26 -11.46
CA LEU A 21 11.07 -28.87 -11.00
C LEU A 21 10.49 -27.91 -12.05
N ILE A 22 10.82 -28.09 -13.32
CA ILE A 22 10.24 -27.29 -14.42
C ILE A 22 8.75 -27.54 -14.53
N LYS A 23 8.30 -28.80 -14.48
CA LYS A 23 6.87 -29.13 -14.52
C LYS A 23 6.11 -28.52 -13.34
N TRP A 24 6.73 -28.48 -12.15
CA TRP A 24 6.16 -27.84 -10.97
C TRP A 24 6.07 -26.33 -11.15
N TRP A 25 7.14 -25.69 -11.62
CA TRP A 25 7.19 -24.23 -11.82
C TRP A 25 6.18 -23.76 -12.86
N CYS A 26 5.95 -24.57 -13.89
CA CYS A 26 4.98 -24.29 -14.96
C CYS A 26 3.57 -24.85 -14.69
N ALA A 27 3.29 -25.35 -13.48
CA ALA A 27 1.96 -25.85 -13.16
C ALA A 27 0.95 -24.69 -13.11
N ASP A 28 -0.23 -24.91 -13.70
CA ASP A 28 -1.36 -24.00 -13.57
C ASP A 28 -1.99 -24.17 -12.18
N VAL A 29 -2.03 -23.07 -11.43
CA VAL A 29 -2.38 -23.07 -10.02
C VAL A 29 -3.27 -21.87 -9.72
N LYS A 30 -4.34 -22.10 -8.94
CA LYS A 30 -5.25 -21.03 -8.52
C LYS A 30 -4.45 -19.86 -7.92
N PRO A 31 -4.68 -18.60 -8.35
CA PRO A 31 -3.91 -17.43 -7.88
C PRO A 31 -3.84 -17.32 -6.34
N ARG A 32 -4.87 -17.78 -5.64
CA ARG A 32 -4.99 -17.75 -4.17
C ARG A 32 -3.95 -18.60 -3.42
N ILE A 33 -3.41 -19.65 -4.05
CA ILE A 33 -2.45 -20.60 -3.45
C ILE A 33 -1.08 -20.56 -4.14
N GLN A 34 -0.99 -19.86 -5.27
CA GLN A 34 0.18 -19.80 -6.16
C GLN A 34 1.48 -19.44 -5.42
N SER A 35 1.45 -18.43 -4.55
CA SER A 35 2.64 -17.97 -3.81
C SER A 35 3.20 -19.03 -2.86
N ILE A 36 2.33 -19.83 -2.24
CA ILE A 36 2.74 -20.93 -1.36
C ILE A 36 3.22 -22.10 -2.22
N TYR A 37 2.50 -22.43 -3.29
CA TYR A 37 2.82 -23.53 -4.19
C TYR A 37 4.20 -23.38 -4.85
N TYR A 38 4.56 -22.17 -5.31
CA TYR A 38 5.87 -21.89 -5.89
C TYR A 38 7.02 -21.86 -4.88
N ALA A 39 6.74 -21.71 -3.59
CA ALA A 39 7.75 -21.83 -2.54
C ALA A 39 8.10 -23.30 -2.21
N VAL A 40 7.19 -24.24 -2.46
CA VAL A 40 7.37 -25.66 -2.10
C VAL A 40 8.64 -26.29 -2.70
N PRO A 41 8.98 -26.09 -3.99
CA PRO A 41 10.23 -26.63 -4.56
C PRO A 41 11.47 -26.15 -3.82
N SER A 42 11.54 -24.85 -3.48
CA SER A 42 12.66 -24.27 -2.73
C SER A 42 12.77 -24.86 -1.34
N ILE A 43 11.64 -25.05 -0.65
CA ILE A 43 11.58 -25.70 0.67
C ILE A 43 12.08 -27.16 0.57
N ILE A 44 11.61 -27.93 -0.42
CA ILE A 44 12.04 -29.32 -0.62
C ILE A 44 13.54 -29.39 -0.87
N VAL A 45 14.08 -28.54 -1.76
CA VAL A 45 15.50 -28.51 -2.08
C VAL A 45 16.33 -28.14 -0.85
N TRP A 46 15.86 -27.20 -0.03
CA TRP A 46 16.49 -26.80 1.22
C TRP A 46 16.54 -27.95 2.24
N GLU A 47 15.43 -28.65 2.48
CA GLU A 47 15.40 -29.77 3.42
C GLU A 47 16.26 -30.95 2.96
N LEU A 48 16.29 -31.22 1.65
CA LEU A 48 17.18 -32.23 1.05
C LEU A 48 18.66 -31.84 1.20
N TRP A 49 18.99 -30.56 1.04
CA TRP A 49 20.34 -30.06 1.26
C TRP A 49 20.76 -30.20 2.73
N LYS A 50 19.90 -29.84 3.68
CA LYS A 50 20.15 -30.04 5.13
C LYS A 50 20.39 -31.51 5.47
N ARG A 51 19.57 -32.41 4.93
CA ARG A 51 19.75 -33.86 5.11
C ARG A 51 21.11 -34.33 4.61
N ARG A 52 21.48 -33.97 3.37
CA ARG A 52 22.78 -34.32 2.78
C ARG A 52 23.94 -33.85 3.64
N ASN A 53 23.87 -32.63 4.17
CA ASN A 53 24.91 -32.10 5.05
C ASN A 53 24.94 -32.82 6.40
N GLY A 54 23.79 -33.15 6.98
CA GLY A 54 23.70 -33.98 8.19
C GLY A 54 24.39 -35.33 8.02
N ASP A 55 24.15 -36.02 6.91
CA ASP A 55 24.80 -37.30 6.59
C ASP A 55 26.33 -37.16 6.50
N LYS A 56 26.85 -36.03 5.99
CA LYS A 56 28.30 -35.73 5.94
C LYS A 56 28.92 -35.56 7.34
N HIS A 57 28.12 -35.14 8.32
CA HIS A 57 28.55 -34.88 9.70
C HIS A 57 28.04 -35.95 10.69
N ASN A 58 27.83 -37.19 10.24
CA ASN A 58 27.36 -38.32 11.04
C ASN A 58 26.01 -38.12 11.76
N LYS A 59 25.19 -37.15 11.33
CA LYS A 59 23.81 -36.97 11.79
C LYS A 59 22.86 -37.63 10.79
N LYS A 60 22.71 -38.95 10.86
CA LYS A 60 21.80 -39.68 9.98
C LYS A 60 20.35 -39.28 10.26
N VAL A 61 19.65 -38.82 9.23
CA VAL A 61 18.24 -38.40 9.31
C VAL A 61 17.36 -39.33 8.49
N ILE A 62 16.30 -39.87 9.11
CA ILE A 62 15.32 -40.75 8.46
C ILE A 62 14.48 -39.94 7.46
N THR A 63 14.05 -40.55 6.36
CA THR A 63 13.24 -39.89 5.31
C THR A 63 11.94 -39.28 5.84
N ASN A 64 11.25 -39.96 6.76
CA ASN A 64 10.03 -39.43 7.39
C ASN A 64 10.28 -38.11 8.14
N ARG A 65 11.47 -37.95 8.74
CA ARG A 65 11.86 -36.70 9.41
C ARG A 65 12.00 -35.55 8.40
N VAL A 66 12.54 -35.82 7.22
CA VAL A 66 12.68 -34.81 6.15
C VAL A 66 11.31 -34.39 5.62
N ILE A 67 10.41 -35.35 5.38
CA ILE A 67 9.03 -35.06 4.95
C ILE A 67 8.31 -34.20 6.01
N TYR A 68 8.46 -34.56 7.28
CA TYR A 68 7.91 -33.79 8.39
C TYR A 68 8.47 -32.36 8.42
N GLN A 69 9.78 -32.17 8.21
CA GLN A 69 10.40 -30.85 8.16
C GLN A 69 9.88 -30.01 7.00
N VAL A 70 9.76 -30.59 5.79
CA VAL A 70 9.15 -29.91 4.63
C VAL A 70 7.74 -29.45 4.97
N ASN A 71 6.89 -30.33 5.48
CA ASN A 71 5.51 -29.97 5.81
C ASN A 71 5.43 -28.93 6.94
N SER A 72 6.34 -28.99 7.92
CA SER A 72 6.42 -28.00 9.00
C SER A 72 6.79 -26.61 8.47
N THR A 73 7.77 -26.51 7.57
CA THR A 73 8.13 -25.22 6.95
C THR A 73 7.00 -24.68 6.07
N ILE A 74 6.31 -25.54 5.32
CA ILE A 74 5.12 -25.15 4.56
C ILE A 74 4.01 -24.65 5.50
N GLN A 75 3.75 -25.35 6.60
CA GLN A 75 2.76 -24.96 7.60
C GLN A 75 3.06 -23.58 8.19
N GLN A 76 4.33 -23.30 8.52
CA GLN A 76 4.77 -21.98 9.00
C GLN A 76 4.54 -20.89 7.93
N LEU A 77 4.88 -21.17 6.67
CA LEU A 77 4.64 -20.26 5.56
C LEU A 77 3.14 -19.96 5.37
N VAL A 78 2.28 -20.98 5.49
CA VAL A 78 0.82 -20.82 5.44
C VAL A 78 0.33 -19.93 6.57
N ARG A 79 0.77 -20.18 7.81
CA ARG A 79 0.39 -19.36 8.98
C ARG A 79 0.80 -17.89 8.81
N LEU A 80 2.00 -17.64 8.28
CA LEU A 80 2.51 -16.30 8.01
C LEU A 80 1.69 -15.58 6.92
N ARG A 81 1.39 -16.28 5.82
CA ARG A 81 0.70 -15.69 4.65
C ARG A 81 -0.82 -15.63 4.80
N LYS A 82 -1.40 -16.44 5.69
CA LYS A 82 -2.85 -16.63 5.84
C LYS A 82 -3.19 -16.70 7.35
N PRO A 83 -3.03 -15.61 8.11
CA PRO A 83 -3.23 -15.61 9.56
C PRO A 83 -4.66 -15.97 10.00
N GLY A 84 -5.65 -15.84 9.09
CA GLY A 84 -7.03 -16.29 9.34
C GLY A 84 -7.19 -17.80 9.51
N ILE A 85 -6.19 -18.62 9.17
CA ILE A 85 -6.23 -20.08 9.32
C ILE A 85 -5.65 -20.46 10.69
N LYS A 86 -6.52 -20.69 11.68
CA LYS A 86 -6.11 -20.98 13.06
C LYS A 86 -5.41 -22.34 13.23
N SER A 87 -5.86 -23.37 12.51
CA SER A 87 -5.28 -24.71 12.58
C SER A 87 -4.89 -25.16 11.18
N VAL A 88 -3.57 -25.28 10.96
CA VAL A 88 -3.00 -25.83 9.74
C VAL A 88 -2.44 -27.20 10.09
N SER A 89 -2.87 -28.25 9.39
CA SER A 89 -2.36 -29.62 9.59
C SER A 89 -0.86 -29.72 9.24
N HIS A 90 -0.20 -30.77 9.72
CA HIS A 90 1.16 -31.15 9.32
C HIS A 90 1.19 -32.11 8.11
N ARG A 91 0.02 -32.49 7.58
CA ARG A 91 -0.08 -33.35 6.40
C ARG A 91 -0.33 -32.50 5.16
N TRP A 92 0.48 -32.68 4.13
CA TRP A 92 0.39 -31.94 2.88
C TRP A 92 -1.00 -31.97 2.24
N HIS A 93 -1.67 -33.12 2.21
CA HIS A 93 -3.02 -33.26 1.66
C HIS A 93 -4.04 -32.35 2.38
N ASP A 94 -4.03 -32.36 3.71
CA ASP A 94 -4.89 -31.50 4.53
C ASP A 94 -4.55 -30.02 4.32
N ILE A 95 -3.26 -29.67 4.21
CA ILE A 95 -2.82 -28.30 3.92
C ILE A 95 -3.37 -27.83 2.57
N LEU A 96 -3.27 -28.66 1.53
CA LEU A 96 -3.82 -28.34 0.21
C LEU A 96 -5.33 -28.14 0.26
N GLN A 97 -6.06 -29.04 0.89
CA GLN A 97 -7.52 -28.93 1.03
C GLN A 97 -7.92 -27.65 1.76
N ILE A 98 -7.20 -27.27 2.82
CA ILE A 98 -7.43 -26.00 3.52
C ILE A 98 -7.16 -24.82 2.59
N LEU A 99 -6.05 -24.83 1.85
CA LEU A 99 -5.65 -23.74 0.97
C LEU A 99 -6.62 -23.56 -0.22
N GLU A 100 -7.10 -24.66 -0.80
CA GLU A 100 -8.05 -24.63 -1.92
C GLU A 100 -9.43 -24.11 -1.51
N ASN A 101 -9.84 -24.40 -0.28
CA ASN A 101 -11.12 -23.97 0.29
C ASN A 101 -11.04 -22.66 1.08
N PHE A 102 -9.86 -22.04 1.18
CA PHE A 102 -9.70 -20.81 1.94
C PHE A 102 -10.37 -19.63 1.25
N ILE A 103 -11.42 -19.12 1.87
CA ILE A 103 -12.09 -17.87 1.48
C ILE A 103 -11.64 -16.78 2.44
N PRO A 104 -10.89 -15.75 1.96
CA PRO A 104 -10.51 -14.64 2.81
C PRO A 104 -11.77 -13.89 3.27
N LYS A 105 -11.86 -13.61 4.57
CA LYS A 105 -12.87 -12.67 5.06
C LYS A 105 -12.49 -11.28 4.58
N LEU A 106 -13.43 -10.60 3.93
CA LEU A 106 -13.24 -9.23 3.47
C LEU A 106 -13.79 -8.27 4.52
N GLN A 107 -13.01 -7.23 4.83
CA GLN A 107 -13.45 -6.08 5.58
C GLN A 107 -13.71 -4.95 4.59
N VAL A 108 -14.94 -4.43 4.58
CA VAL A 108 -15.36 -3.33 3.72
C VAL A 108 -15.57 -2.10 4.58
N THR A 109 -14.82 -1.04 4.30
CA THR A 109 -14.98 0.27 4.93
C THR A 109 -15.55 1.22 3.89
N LYS A 110 -16.67 1.87 4.22
CA LYS A 110 -17.19 2.98 3.42
C LYS A 110 -16.34 4.22 3.71
N VAL A 111 -15.88 4.88 2.67
CA VAL A 111 -15.10 6.12 2.73
C VAL A 111 -15.88 7.18 1.99
N MET A 112 -16.10 8.34 2.61
CA MET A 112 -16.87 9.42 2.00
C MET A 112 -16.18 10.73 2.31
N TRP A 113 -16.07 11.58 1.29
CA TRP A 113 -15.75 12.99 1.50
C TRP A 113 -17.03 13.71 1.90
N HIS A 114 -17.02 14.32 3.08
CA HIS A 114 -18.19 15.02 3.62
C HIS A 114 -18.15 16.50 3.30
N LEU A 115 -19.30 17.07 2.95
CA LEU A 115 -19.48 18.51 2.79
C LEU A 115 -19.09 19.22 4.10
N PRO A 116 -18.35 20.35 4.04
CA PRO A 116 -18.13 21.17 5.23
C PRO A 116 -19.43 21.86 5.67
N PRO A 117 -19.52 22.28 6.94
CA PRO A 117 -20.64 23.11 7.41
C PRO A 117 -20.75 24.42 6.63
N GLU A 118 -21.93 25.03 6.65
CA GLU A 118 -22.12 26.38 6.09
C GLU A 118 -21.17 27.39 6.78
N GLY A 119 -20.61 28.30 5.98
CA GLY A 119 -19.58 29.24 6.43
C GLY A 119 -18.15 28.68 6.42
N TYR A 120 -17.96 27.37 6.24
CA TYR A 120 -16.64 26.75 6.12
C TYR A 120 -16.30 26.42 4.66
N CYS A 121 -15.02 26.53 4.34
CA CYS A 121 -14.43 25.90 3.17
C CYS A 121 -13.64 24.65 3.58
N LYS A 122 -13.61 23.65 2.71
CA LYS A 122 -12.80 22.44 2.90
C LYS A 122 -11.74 22.34 1.82
N CYS A 123 -10.49 22.20 2.24
CA CYS A 123 -9.33 22.09 1.37
C CYS A 123 -8.72 20.71 1.47
N ASN A 124 -8.75 19.94 0.38
CA ASN A 124 -8.05 18.67 0.27
C ASN A 124 -6.66 18.91 -0.32
N THR A 125 -5.64 18.29 0.27
CA THR A 125 -4.25 18.43 -0.15
C THR A 125 -3.63 17.07 -0.45
N ASP A 126 -2.71 17.01 -1.41
CA ASP A 126 -1.97 15.78 -1.74
C ASP A 126 -0.60 16.10 -2.35
N GLY A 127 0.39 15.27 -2.02
CA GLY A 127 1.71 15.28 -2.63
C GLY A 127 1.93 14.02 -3.49
N ALA A 128 2.47 14.18 -4.70
CA ALA A 128 2.80 13.06 -5.57
C ALA A 128 4.28 13.06 -5.96
N THR A 129 4.94 11.90 -5.86
CA THR A 129 6.35 11.71 -6.22
C THR A 129 6.55 10.49 -7.12
N ARG A 130 7.35 10.62 -8.19
CA ARG A 130 7.81 9.52 -9.06
C ARG A 130 9.18 9.01 -8.61
N GLY A 131 9.24 8.40 -7.43
CA GLY A 131 10.49 8.00 -6.77
C GLY A 131 10.41 8.25 -5.26
N ASN A 132 11.50 8.04 -4.51
CA ASN A 132 11.60 8.53 -3.13
C ASN A 132 13.08 8.61 -2.70
N PRO A 133 13.82 9.69 -3.04
CA PRO A 133 13.34 10.92 -3.68
C PRO A 133 13.15 10.79 -5.20
N GLY A 134 12.46 11.77 -5.80
CA GLY A 134 12.33 11.92 -7.25
C GLY A 134 11.40 13.06 -7.65
N ARG A 135 11.12 13.18 -8.96
CA ARG A 135 10.26 14.23 -9.52
C ARG A 135 8.93 14.28 -8.79
N SER A 136 8.60 15.44 -8.25
CA SER A 136 7.50 15.61 -7.29
C SER A 136 6.59 16.76 -7.65
N SER A 137 5.42 16.75 -7.04
CA SER A 137 4.42 17.81 -7.16
C SER A 137 3.59 17.87 -5.90
N PHE A 138 2.94 19.01 -5.70
CA PHE A 138 1.90 19.17 -4.72
C PHE A 138 0.61 19.64 -5.38
N ALA A 139 -0.52 19.34 -4.76
CA ALA A 139 -1.81 19.87 -5.18
C ALA A 139 -2.72 20.13 -3.98
N PHE A 140 -3.64 21.07 -4.18
CA PHE A 140 -4.76 21.25 -3.29
C PHE A 140 -6.00 21.72 -4.05
N CYS A 141 -7.16 21.44 -3.47
CA CYS A 141 -8.45 21.91 -3.97
C CYS A 141 -9.35 22.35 -2.83
N VAL A 142 -9.90 23.56 -2.95
CA VAL A 142 -10.79 24.21 -2.00
C VAL A 142 -12.22 24.10 -2.52
N ARG A 143 -13.12 23.66 -1.65
CA ARG A 143 -14.55 23.48 -1.93
C ARG A 143 -15.40 24.15 -0.87
N ASP A 144 -16.55 24.67 -1.29
CA ASP A 144 -17.53 25.29 -0.39
C ASP A 144 -18.42 24.23 0.32
N HIS A 145 -19.34 24.71 1.15
CA HIS A 145 -20.34 23.90 1.86
C HIS A 145 -21.35 23.16 0.95
N LEU A 146 -21.46 23.54 -0.32
CA LEU A 146 -22.25 22.85 -1.35
C LEU A 146 -21.40 21.87 -2.17
N GLY A 147 -20.11 21.76 -1.86
CA GLY A 147 -19.16 20.90 -2.57
C GLY A 147 -18.78 21.43 -3.95
N ASN A 148 -19.07 22.71 -4.25
CA ASN A 148 -18.58 23.36 -5.45
C ASN A 148 -17.09 23.66 -5.30
N LEU A 149 -16.37 23.53 -6.42
CA LEU A 149 -14.99 23.98 -6.48
C LEU A 149 -14.94 25.50 -6.37
N VAL A 150 -14.16 26.00 -5.41
CA VAL A 150 -13.83 27.42 -5.26
C VAL A 150 -12.50 27.70 -5.97
N PHE A 151 -11.51 26.84 -5.74
CA PHE A 151 -10.18 26.97 -6.33
C PHE A 151 -9.44 25.64 -6.27
N ALA A 152 -8.54 25.38 -7.21
CA ALA A 152 -7.57 24.32 -7.14
C ALA A 152 -6.25 24.73 -7.78
N ARG A 153 -5.16 24.22 -7.22
CA ARG A 153 -3.82 24.39 -7.76
C ARG A 153 -3.03 23.10 -7.65
N ALA A 154 -2.25 22.80 -8.67
CA ALA A 154 -1.24 21.76 -8.63
C ALA A 154 0.01 22.22 -9.36
N LYS A 155 1.16 21.97 -8.76
CA LYS A 155 2.44 22.46 -9.27
C LYS A 155 3.54 21.44 -9.05
N GLU A 156 4.37 21.29 -10.07
CA GLU A 156 5.61 20.54 -9.97
C GLU A 156 6.60 21.24 -9.03
N MET A 157 7.33 20.46 -8.26
CA MET A 157 8.40 20.91 -7.37
C MET A 157 9.70 20.18 -7.71
N GLU A 158 10.79 20.63 -7.10
CA GLU A 158 12.07 19.95 -7.20
C GLU A 158 11.98 18.50 -6.68
N ASP A 159 12.95 17.70 -7.09
CA ASP A 159 13.08 16.32 -6.66
C ASP A 159 13.06 16.23 -5.12
N SER A 160 12.06 15.53 -4.61
CA SER A 160 11.78 15.46 -3.18
C SER A 160 11.21 14.09 -2.82
N THR A 161 11.07 13.87 -1.52
CA THR A 161 10.46 12.67 -0.94
C THR A 161 8.94 12.82 -0.89
N ASN A 162 8.24 11.68 -0.77
CA ASN A 162 6.79 11.70 -0.58
C ASN A 162 6.37 12.51 0.66
N THR A 163 7.19 12.52 1.71
CA THR A 163 6.88 13.27 2.93
C THR A 163 7.01 14.78 2.73
N GLU A 164 8.01 15.21 1.97
CA GLU A 164 8.22 16.64 1.65
C GLU A 164 7.12 17.17 0.72
N SER A 165 6.70 16.41 -0.29
CA SER A 165 5.63 16.83 -1.20
C SER A 165 4.28 16.96 -0.49
N GLU A 166 3.97 16.04 0.43
CA GLU A 166 2.78 16.11 1.29
C GLU A 166 2.82 17.33 2.22
N ALA A 167 3.96 17.59 2.88
CA ALA A 167 4.12 18.75 3.75
C ALA A 167 3.98 20.07 2.96
N MET A 168 4.58 20.13 1.77
CA MET A 168 4.48 21.27 0.87
C MET A 168 3.03 21.51 0.40
N ALA A 169 2.29 20.44 0.09
CA ALA A 169 0.88 20.55 -0.30
C ALA A 169 0.02 21.23 0.77
N ILE A 170 0.21 20.84 2.03
CA ILE A 170 -0.50 21.42 3.17
C ILE A 170 -0.08 22.88 3.36
N LEU A 171 1.22 23.17 3.31
CA LEU A 171 1.75 24.53 3.50
C LEU A 171 1.26 25.51 2.44
N GLU A 172 1.34 25.14 1.16
CA GLU A 172 0.90 25.99 0.07
C GLU A 172 -0.62 26.19 0.08
N ALA A 173 -1.38 25.15 0.44
CA ALA A 173 -2.83 25.27 0.64
C ALA A 173 -3.17 26.27 1.77
N ALA A 174 -2.49 26.17 2.91
CA ALA A 174 -2.70 27.04 4.06
C ALA A 174 -2.36 28.49 3.72
N ARG A 175 -1.17 28.74 3.16
CA ARG A 175 -0.73 30.07 2.67
C ARG A 175 -1.73 30.68 1.70
N TYR A 176 -2.19 29.89 0.72
CA TYR A 176 -3.15 30.36 -0.26
C TYR A 176 -4.47 30.77 0.39
N CYS A 177 -5.05 29.91 1.23
CA CYS A 177 -6.33 30.19 1.89
C CYS A 177 -6.26 31.43 2.78
N LEU A 178 -5.16 31.63 3.51
CA LEU A 178 -4.93 32.85 4.29
C LEU A 178 -4.86 34.10 3.41
N SER A 179 -4.09 34.03 2.32
CA SER A 179 -3.94 35.16 1.38
C SER A 179 -5.28 35.59 0.75
N LYS A 180 -6.23 34.66 0.63
CA LYS A 180 -7.57 34.89 0.08
C LYS A 180 -8.61 35.23 1.15
N HIS A 181 -8.20 35.31 2.42
CA HIS A 181 -9.07 35.60 3.56
C HIS A 181 -10.25 34.62 3.63
N VAL A 182 -9.98 33.34 3.38
CA VAL A 182 -10.96 32.28 3.59
C VAL A 182 -11.12 32.13 5.10
N PHE A 183 -12.16 32.75 5.65
CA PHE A 183 -12.54 32.61 7.05
C PHE A 183 -13.06 31.18 7.26
N SER A 184 -12.53 30.47 8.26
CA SER A 184 -12.94 29.13 8.67
C SER A 184 -12.65 28.01 7.65
N LEU A 185 -11.48 27.37 7.81
CA LEU A 185 -10.95 26.35 6.89
C LEU A 185 -10.86 24.95 7.54
N ILE A 186 -11.34 23.93 6.85
CA ILE A 186 -11.08 22.52 7.18
C ILE A 186 -10.08 21.97 6.17
N LEU A 187 -8.85 21.69 6.60
CA LEU A 187 -7.80 21.11 5.78
C LEU A 187 -7.79 19.58 5.95
N GLU A 188 -7.96 18.84 4.87
CA GLU A 188 -7.95 17.38 4.84
C GLU A 188 -6.74 16.84 4.07
N THR A 189 -5.95 15.99 4.73
CA THR A 189 -4.83 15.24 4.13
C THR A 189 -5.05 13.74 4.25
N ASP A 190 -4.55 12.96 3.30
CA ASP A 190 -4.49 11.49 3.43
C ASP A 190 -3.19 10.96 4.06
N SER A 191 -2.25 11.86 4.34
CA SER A 191 -1.03 11.56 5.07
C SER A 191 -1.29 11.55 6.58
N LEU A 192 -1.52 10.36 7.12
CA LEU A 192 -1.63 10.16 8.57
C LEU A 192 -0.37 10.62 9.32
N LEU A 193 0.80 10.54 8.68
CA LEU A 193 2.05 11.06 9.23
C LEU A 193 1.97 12.57 9.45
N MET A 194 1.51 13.32 8.44
CA MET A 194 1.36 14.78 8.57
C MET A 194 0.29 15.13 9.60
N LYS A 195 -0.84 14.41 9.62
CA LYS A 195 -1.89 14.60 10.62
C LYS A 195 -1.34 14.49 12.05
N ASN A 196 -0.64 13.40 12.36
CA ASN A 196 -0.11 13.15 13.71
C ASN A 196 0.98 14.16 14.10
N ILE A 197 1.75 14.66 13.13
CA ILE A 197 2.74 15.72 13.37
C ILE A 197 2.04 17.04 13.71
N LEU A 198 1.02 17.42 12.94
CA LEU A 198 0.27 18.67 13.15
C LEU A 198 -0.57 18.63 14.44
N ASP A 199 -1.00 17.46 14.88
CA ASP A 199 -1.61 17.23 16.20
C ASP A 199 -0.58 17.23 17.35
N ARG A 200 0.71 17.41 17.05
CA ARG A 200 1.83 17.38 18.00
C ARG A 200 2.01 16.04 18.71
N GLU A 201 1.43 14.96 18.17
CA GLU A 201 1.65 13.61 18.68
C GLU A 201 3.03 13.09 18.27
N TRP A 202 3.46 13.40 17.04
CA TRP A 202 4.72 12.93 16.47
C TRP A 202 5.66 14.09 16.17
N ARG A 203 6.98 13.84 16.30
CA ARG A 203 8.00 14.83 15.93
C ARG A 203 8.22 14.84 14.42
N PRO A 204 8.35 16.02 13.78
CA PRO A 204 8.64 16.09 12.37
C PRO A 204 10.04 15.58 12.05
N PRO A 205 10.23 14.88 10.92
CA PRO A 205 11.54 14.69 10.31
C PRO A 205 12.24 16.03 10.05
N TRP A 206 13.56 16.05 10.16
CA TRP A 206 14.38 17.26 10.00
C TRP A 206 14.17 17.98 8.66
N ASN A 207 13.92 17.21 7.60
CA ASN A 207 13.76 17.73 6.24
C ASN A 207 12.42 18.44 6.00
N ILE A 208 11.44 18.30 6.90
CA ILE A 208 10.17 19.04 6.84
C ILE A 208 9.96 19.97 8.04
N ALA A 209 10.94 20.07 8.95
CA ALA A 209 10.78 20.77 10.23
C ALA A 209 10.36 22.23 10.04
N PHE A 210 11.03 22.97 9.13
CA PHE A 210 10.69 24.36 8.83
C PHE A 210 9.26 24.52 8.27
N MET A 211 8.82 23.61 7.38
CA MET A 211 7.46 23.64 6.85
C MET A 211 6.42 23.39 7.94
N VAL A 212 6.72 22.49 8.89
CA VAL A 212 5.84 22.16 10.00
C VAL A 212 5.77 23.31 11.02
N GLU A 213 6.89 23.96 11.31
CA GLU A 213 6.92 25.13 12.20
C GLU A 213 6.01 26.25 11.68
N GLU A 214 6.12 26.58 10.38
CA GLU A 214 5.26 27.58 9.75
C GLU A 214 3.79 27.15 9.70
N LEU A 215 3.51 25.87 9.40
CA LEU A 215 2.15 25.34 9.43
C LEU A 215 1.51 25.46 10.81
N LEU A 216 2.26 25.15 11.87
CA LEU A 216 1.77 25.28 13.24
C LEU A 216 1.51 26.74 13.60
N GLU A 217 2.35 27.68 13.15
CA GLU A 217 2.09 29.11 13.32
C GLU A 217 0.81 29.54 12.62
N ILE A 218 0.57 29.07 11.40
CA ILE A 218 -0.67 29.35 10.65
C ILE A 218 -1.90 28.80 11.40
N ILE A 219 -1.83 27.54 11.84
CA ILE A 219 -2.92 26.86 12.54
C ILE A 219 -3.22 27.52 13.89
N ASP A 220 -2.19 27.90 14.66
CA ASP A 220 -2.37 28.51 15.98
C ASP A 220 -2.96 29.92 15.91
N ASN A 221 -2.71 30.66 14.82
CA ASN A 221 -3.15 32.05 14.64
C ASN A 221 -4.43 32.20 13.79
N SER A 222 -5.01 31.11 13.29
CA SER A 222 -6.14 31.14 12.34
C SER A 222 -7.18 30.08 12.66
N ASP A 223 -8.42 30.26 12.18
CA ASP A 223 -9.47 29.22 12.30
C ASP A 223 -9.26 28.12 11.23
N VAL A 224 -8.27 27.26 11.46
CA VAL A 224 -7.90 26.14 10.59
C VAL A 224 -7.98 24.83 11.36
N GLN A 225 -8.86 23.92 10.93
CA GLN A 225 -8.93 22.56 11.45
C GLN A 225 -8.26 21.58 10.50
N VAL A 226 -7.28 20.82 10.99
CA VAL A 226 -6.66 19.74 10.20
C VAL A 226 -7.34 18.41 10.52
N LEU A 227 -7.78 17.70 9.47
CA LEU A 227 -8.43 16.39 9.52
C LEU A 227 -7.69 15.39 8.62
N HIS A 228 -7.83 14.11 8.94
CA HIS A 228 -7.33 13.04 8.09
C HIS A 228 -8.48 12.35 7.37
N ILE A 229 -8.33 12.15 6.07
CA ILE A 229 -9.23 11.39 5.22
C ILE A 229 -8.49 10.20 4.60
N LEU A 230 -9.21 9.13 4.26
CA LEU A 230 -8.61 8.04 3.51
C LEU A 230 -8.45 8.43 2.04
N ARG A 231 -7.37 7.97 1.39
CA ARG A 231 -7.07 8.20 -0.04
C ARG A 231 -8.28 8.15 -0.98
N GLU A 232 -9.19 7.20 -0.76
CA GLU A 232 -10.38 7.04 -1.60
C GLU A 232 -11.31 8.26 -1.57
N GLY A 233 -11.30 9.05 -0.49
CA GLY A 233 -12.01 10.32 -0.38
C GLY A 233 -11.15 11.55 -0.74
N ASN A 234 -9.85 11.38 -1.02
CA ASN A 234 -8.92 12.46 -1.38
C ASN A 234 -8.66 12.55 -2.90
N GLN A 235 -9.49 11.91 -3.73
CA GLN A 235 -9.17 11.65 -5.14
C GLN A 235 -8.92 12.89 -5.99
N LEU A 236 -9.58 14.03 -5.69
CA LEU A 236 -9.41 15.22 -6.50
C LEU A 236 -8.01 15.82 -6.33
N ALA A 237 -7.50 15.89 -5.10
CA ALA A 237 -6.16 16.39 -4.84
C ALA A 237 -5.09 15.44 -5.42
N ASP A 238 -5.22 14.13 -5.20
CA ASP A 238 -4.33 13.11 -5.80
C ASP A 238 -4.33 13.17 -7.33
N HIS A 239 -5.50 13.30 -7.93
CA HIS A 239 -5.62 13.44 -9.39
C HIS A 239 -4.89 14.68 -9.88
N LEU A 240 -5.10 15.84 -9.25
CA LEU A 240 -4.46 17.09 -9.64
C LEU A 240 -2.93 17.05 -9.47
N ALA A 241 -2.42 16.45 -8.39
CA ALA A 241 -0.99 16.28 -8.18
C ALA A 241 -0.36 15.47 -9.32
N ASN A 242 -0.96 14.31 -9.64
CA ASN A 242 -0.50 13.48 -10.76
C ASN A 242 -0.61 14.18 -12.13
N VAL A 243 -1.69 14.93 -12.38
CA VAL A 243 -1.84 15.71 -13.63
C VAL A 243 -0.70 16.72 -13.77
N SER A 244 -0.29 17.37 -12.68
CA SER A 244 0.77 18.38 -12.78
C SER A 244 2.14 17.81 -13.14
N LEU A 245 2.43 16.57 -12.72
CA LEU A 245 3.62 15.84 -13.15
C LEU A 245 3.58 15.50 -14.63
N ASP A 246 2.42 15.20 -15.19
CA ASP A 246 2.29 14.73 -16.56
C ASP A 246 2.10 15.89 -17.56
N HIS A 247 1.51 17.00 -17.12
CA HIS A 247 1.03 18.09 -17.99
C HIS A 247 1.48 19.51 -17.58
N GLY A 248 2.19 19.68 -16.46
CA GLY A 248 2.66 20.98 -15.97
C GLY A 248 1.73 21.65 -14.96
N GLU A 249 2.01 22.90 -14.57
CA GLU A 249 1.22 23.61 -13.56
C GLU A 249 -0.26 23.73 -13.95
N VAL A 250 -1.13 23.46 -13.00
CA VAL A 250 -2.59 23.52 -13.13
C VAL A 250 -3.11 24.52 -12.11
N GLU A 251 -3.87 25.50 -12.57
CA GLU A 251 -4.63 26.41 -11.72
C GLU A 251 -6.05 26.50 -12.27
N VAL A 252 -7.04 26.29 -11.39
CA VAL A 252 -8.45 26.12 -11.77
C VAL A 252 -9.30 26.93 -10.79
N GLN A 253 -10.14 27.81 -11.32
CA GLN A 253 -11.02 28.66 -10.50
C GLN A 253 -12.48 28.21 -10.55
N SER A 254 -12.82 27.30 -11.46
CA SER A 254 -14.20 26.87 -11.65
C SER A 254 -14.31 25.40 -12.07
N PHE A 255 -15.49 24.82 -11.86
CA PHE A 255 -15.80 23.45 -12.29
C PHE A 255 -15.58 23.23 -13.80
N ALA A 256 -15.78 24.26 -14.64
CA ALA A 256 -15.70 24.13 -16.09
C ALA A 256 -14.26 23.94 -16.60
N GLU A 257 -13.28 24.46 -15.86
CA GLU A 257 -11.85 24.38 -16.18
C GLU A 257 -11.23 23.04 -15.80
N LEU A 258 -11.90 22.24 -14.95
CA LEU A 258 -11.43 20.91 -14.62
C LEU A 258 -11.49 19.96 -15.83
N ASP A 259 -10.50 19.09 -15.89
CA ASP A 259 -10.50 17.99 -16.84
C ASP A 259 -11.67 17.02 -16.59
N THR A 260 -11.90 16.12 -17.53
CA THR A 260 -13.04 15.19 -17.47
C THR A 260 -13.01 14.32 -16.21
N LYS A 261 -11.82 13.92 -15.73
CA LYS A 261 -11.69 13.10 -14.53
C LYS A 261 -11.95 13.92 -13.26
N GLY A 262 -11.41 15.13 -13.13
CA GLY A 262 -11.70 16.03 -12.01
C GLY A 262 -13.19 16.36 -11.87
N ARG A 263 -13.86 16.68 -12.99
CA ARG A 263 -15.32 16.92 -13.00
C ARG A 263 -16.12 15.71 -12.54
N LYS A 264 -15.71 14.51 -12.96
CA LYS A 264 -16.37 13.26 -12.53
C LYS A 264 -16.24 13.03 -11.02
N ILE A 265 -15.07 13.31 -10.44
CA ILE A 265 -14.83 13.17 -9.00
C ILE A 265 -15.76 14.12 -8.24
N LEU A 266 -15.80 15.42 -8.58
CA LEU A 266 -16.69 16.38 -7.93
C LEU A 266 -18.17 15.98 -8.03
N ASN A 267 -18.62 15.55 -9.21
CA ASN A 267 -20.00 15.10 -9.41
C ASN A 267 -20.33 13.82 -8.64
N SER A 268 -19.33 13.03 -8.23
CA SER A 268 -19.51 11.84 -7.38
C SER A 268 -19.52 12.21 -5.89
N ASP A 269 -18.70 13.18 -5.49
CA ASP A 269 -18.58 13.62 -4.10
C ASP A 269 -19.79 14.46 -3.64
N LYS A 270 -20.31 15.34 -4.51
CA LYS A 270 -21.48 16.19 -4.23
C LYS A 270 -22.73 15.43 -3.73
N PRO A 271 -23.17 14.33 -4.39
CA PRO A 271 -24.29 13.52 -3.89
C PRO A 271 -23.92 12.65 -2.69
N GLN A 272 -22.74 12.83 -2.08
CA GLN A 272 -22.27 12.05 -0.94
C GLN A 272 -22.20 10.54 -1.26
N CYS A 273 -21.71 10.18 -2.45
CA CYS A 273 -21.50 8.79 -2.83
C CYS A 273 -20.29 8.20 -2.09
N PRO A 274 -20.43 7.04 -1.41
CA PRO A 274 -19.30 6.43 -0.73
C PRO A 274 -18.38 5.69 -1.70
N TYR A 275 -17.08 5.83 -1.48
CA TYR A 275 -16.06 4.93 -1.97
C TYR A 275 -15.95 3.69 -1.07
N LEU A 276 -15.48 2.58 -1.62
CA LEU A 276 -15.32 1.32 -0.89
C LEU A 276 -13.85 0.95 -0.76
N ARG A 277 -13.36 0.91 0.48
CA ARG A 277 -12.06 0.32 0.81
C ARG A 277 -12.27 -1.13 1.21
N ILE A 278 -11.74 -2.05 0.41
CA ILE A 278 -11.85 -3.50 0.64
C ILE A 278 -10.49 -4.04 1.06
N ARG A 279 -10.40 -4.60 2.27
CA ARG A 279 -9.19 -5.24 2.78
C ARG A 279 -9.46 -6.70 3.13
N THR A 280 -8.43 -7.54 3.03
CA THR A 280 -8.51 -8.90 3.61
C THR A 280 -8.35 -8.80 5.12
N GLN A 281 -9.29 -9.35 5.89
CA GLN A 281 -9.23 -9.37 7.34
C GLN A 281 -8.07 -10.27 7.79
N MET A 282 -6.96 -9.65 8.20
CA MET A 282 -5.88 -10.35 8.87
C MET A 282 -6.16 -10.33 10.37
N LYS A 283 -6.77 -11.40 10.89
CA LYS A 283 -6.89 -11.58 12.34
C LYS A 283 -5.50 -11.92 12.89
N TYR A 284 -4.73 -10.91 13.26
CA TYR A 284 -3.65 -11.10 14.22
C TYR A 284 -4.31 -11.15 15.59
N THR A 285 -4.55 -12.34 16.11
CA THR A 285 -4.80 -12.50 17.55
C THR A 285 -3.45 -12.32 18.23
N CYS A 286 -3.23 -11.16 18.85
CA CYS A 286 -2.22 -11.00 19.90
C CYS A 286 -2.57 -11.91 21.08
#